data_AF-A0A1T4WQL4-F1
#
_entry.id   AF-A0A1T4WQL4-F1
#
_cell.length_a   1.000
_cell.length_b   1.000
_cell.length_c   1.000
_cell.angle_alpha   90.00
_cell.angle_beta   90.00
_cell.angle_gamma   90.00
#
_symmetry.space_group_name_H-M   'P 1'
#
loop_
_entity.id
_entity.type
_entity.pdbx_description
1 polymer ?
#
loop_
_entity_poly.entity_id
_entity_poly.type
_entity_poly.pdbx_seq_one_letter_code
_entity_poly.pdbx_strand_id
1 'polypeptide(L)'
;MVNIRNVALSAYRSALADGTSGGFSKTQSLKKIEKPGKSDFAQAVDSEIRRQRMDDPISASRAQEIAAQYMKVEKPLSETVTDSLKKVNDLQTEKNMMIEEFASGRTQNVHELMISLQKAGLAMRMTSAVRNKVMQAYRELAQMQF
;
A
#
# COMPACT_ATOMS: atom_id res chain seq x y z
N MET A 1 23.80 11.46 -2.70
CA MET A 1 22.34 11.20 -2.80
C MET A 1 21.60 12.42 -2.29
N VAL A 2 20.82 13.09 -3.12
CA VAL A 2 20.09 14.31 -2.72
C VAL A 2 18.68 13.94 -2.29
N ASN A 3 18.28 14.39 -1.10
CA ASN A 3 16.96 14.16 -0.52
C ASN A 3 15.98 15.19 -1.10
N ILE A 4 15.12 14.75 -2.04
CA ILE A 4 14.19 15.59 -2.82
C ILE A 4 13.26 16.43 -1.92
N ARG A 5 12.97 15.96 -0.69
CA ARG A 5 12.24 16.73 0.31
C ARG A 5 12.94 18.03 0.70
N ASN A 6 14.27 18.06 0.75
CA ASN A 6 15.04 19.25 1.14
C ASN A 6 15.15 20.28 0.01
N VAL A 7 15.16 19.83 -1.25
CA VAL A 7 15.25 20.71 -2.44
C VAL A 7 13.96 21.52 -2.62
N ALA A 8 12.80 20.91 -2.42
CA ALA A 8 11.52 21.60 -2.48
C ALA A 8 11.39 22.67 -1.38
N LEU A 9 11.89 22.38 -0.17
CA LEU A 9 11.84 23.29 0.97
C LEU A 9 12.82 24.48 0.84
N SER A 10 13.98 24.31 0.19
CA SER A 10 14.91 25.43 -0.06
C SER A 10 14.42 26.37 -1.16
N ALA A 11 13.83 25.83 -2.22
CA ALA A 11 13.26 26.62 -3.32
C ALA A 11 12.04 27.45 -2.86
N TYR A 12 11.21 26.90 -1.98
CA TYR A 12 10.08 27.64 -1.42
C TYR A 12 10.51 28.79 -0.50
N ARG A 13 11.56 28.57 0.31
CA ARG A 13 12.09 29.62 1.18
C ARG A 13 12.76 30.76 0.42
N SER A 14 13.40 30.49 -0.72
CA SER A 14 13.99 31.56 -1.54
C SER A 14 12.93 32.37 -2.28
N ALA A 15 11.86 31.74 -2.76
CA ALA A 15 10.76 32.42 -3.44
C ALA A 15 9.98 33.37 -2.52
N LEU A 16 9.92 33.08 -1.21
CA LEU A 16 9.28 33.96 -0.22
C LEU A 16 10.17 35.13 0.23
N ALA A 17 11.49 35.04 0.03
CA ALA A 17 12.42 36.11 0.39
C ALA A 17 12.46 37.26 -0.64
N ASP A 18 11.98 37.03 -1.85
CA ASP A 18 12.07 37.97 -2.98
C ASP A 18 10.87 38.95 -3.07
N GLY A 19 9.98 38.94 -2.07
CA GLY A 19 8.72 39.69 -2.07
C GLY A 19 8.76 41.10 -1.44
N THR A 20 9.90 41.58 -0.96
CA THR A 20 9.98 42.88 -0.25
C THR A 20 11.02 43.82 -0.86
N SER A 21 10.77 44.35 -2.07
CA SER A 21 11.26 45.70 -2.42
C SER A 21 10.51 46.34 -3.60
N GLY A 22 9.97 47.55 -3.36
CA GLY A 22 10.09 48.68 -4.30
C GLY A 22 9.00 48.95 -5.34
N GLY A 23 8.12 49.92 -5.04
CA GLY A 23 8.03 51.16 -5.84
C GLY A 23 7.01 51.26 -6.98
N PHE A 24 6.05 52.18 -6.83
CA PHE A 24 5.16 52.68 -7.89
C PHE A 24 5.93 53.43 -9.00
N SER A 25 5.64 53.17 -10.29
CA SER A 25 5.49 54.25 -11.28
C SER A 25 4.84 53.82 -12.60
N LYS A 26 4.21 54.82 -13.21
CA LYS A 26 3.27 54.81 -14.34
C LYS A 26 4.01 54.91 -15.69
N THR A 27 3.31 54.54 -16.76
CA THR A 27 3.51 54.93 -18.18
C THR A 27 4.80 54.52 -18.92
N GLN A 28 4.73 53.53 -19.82
CA GLN A 28 5.27 53.64 -21.19
C GLN A 28 4.82 52.48 -22.12
N SER A 29 3.95 52.85 -23.07
CA SER A 29 3.80 52.43 -24.47
C SER A 29 4.40 51.11 -24.99
N LEU A 30 3.49 50.24 -25.47
CA LEU A 30 3.49 49.56 -26.78
C LEU A 30 4.85 49.15 -27.41
N LYS A 31 5.31 47.94 -27.10
CA LYS A 31 5.89 47.00 -28.08
C LYS A 31 5.91 45.60 -27.47
N LYS A 32 5.13 44.69 -28.05
CA LYS A 32 5.23 43.22 -28.00
C LYS A 32 6.15 42.68 -26.88
N ILE A 33 5.60 42.43 -25.69
CA ILE A 33 6.27 41.69 -24.62
C ILE A 33 5.37 40.52 -24.25
N GLU A 34 5.91 39.32 -24.44
CA GLU A 34 5.33 38.06 -23.98
C GLU A 34 4.97 38.12 -22.50
N LYS A 35 3.91 37.39 -22.14
CA LYS A 35 3.38 37.31 -20.78
C LYS A 35 4.49 36.95 -19.78
N PRO A 36 4.67 37.71 -18.68
CA PRO A 36 5.65 37.37 -17.66
C PRO A 36 5.16 36.20 -16.79
N GLY A 37 6.02 35.20 -16.60
CA GLY A 37 6.25 34.66 -15.26
C GLY A 37 5.42 33.46 -14.79
N LYS A 38 5.15 32.47 -15.64
CA LYS A 38 4.99 31.06 -15.20
C LYS A 38 5.83 30.08 -16.02
N SER A 39 6.46 30.57 -17.08
CA SER A 39 7.30 29.81 -18.00
C SER A 39 8.71 29.61 -17.46
N ASP A 40 9.29 30.56 -16.74
CA ASP A 40 10.75 30.56 -16.54
C ASP A 40 11.17 29.61 -15.42
N PHE A 41 10.39 29.50 -14.35
CA PHE A 41 10.55 28.45 -13.34
C PHE A 41 10.24 27.08 -13.93
N ALA A 42 9.16 26.96 -14.73
CA ALA A 42 8.81 25.70 -15.37
C ALA A 42 9.88 25.25 -16.38
N GLN A 43 10.48 26.17 -17.11
CA GLN A 43 11.58 25.93 -18.06
C GLN A 43 12.91 25.69 -17.35
N ALA A 44 13.20 26.35 -16.23
CA ALA A 44 14.38 26.11 -15.42
C ALA A 44 14.31 24.74 -14.72
N VAL A 45 13.15 24.38 -14.18
CA VAL A 45 12.90 23.05 -13.58
C VAL A 45 12.89 21.97 -14.65
N ASP A 46 12.26 22.19 -15.81
CA ASP A 46 12.26 21.22 -16.92
C ASP A 46 13.65 21.04 -17.54
N SER A 47 14.44 22.12 -17.66
CA SER A 47 15.83 22.03 -18.12
C SER A 47 16.75 21.36 -17.10
N GLU A 48 16.56 21.57 -15.80
CA GLU A 48 17.32 20.88 -14.72
C GLU A 48 16.94 19.40 -14.61
N ILE A 49 15.64 19.06 -14.72
CA ILE A 49 15.16 17.68 -14.74
C ILE A 49 15.67 16.96 -16.00
N ARG A 50 15.70 17.62 -17.17
CA ARG A 50 16.23 17.03 -18.40
C ARG A 50 17.76 16.90 -18.36
N ARG A 51 18.48 17.82 -17.71
CA ARG A 51 19.94 17.73 -17.50
C ARG A 51 20.35 16.54 -16.63
N GLN A 52 19.54 16.15 -15.65
CA GLN A 52 19.81 15.00 -14.78
C GLN A 52 19.25 13.66 -15.31
N ARG A 53 18.41 13.67 -16.35
CA ARG A 53 17.77 12.45 -16.88
C ARG A 53 18.39 11.87 -18.16
N MET A 54 19.36 12.55 -18.77
CA MET A 54 19.86 12.13 -20.09
C MET A 54 20.98 11.07 -20.04
N ASP A 55 21.63 10.80 -18.90
CA ASP A 55 22.82 9.92 -18.87
C ASP A 55 22.86 8.81 -17.80
N ASP A 56 21.75 8.52 -17.07
CA ASP A 56 21.77 7.50 -16.01
C ASP A 56 21.06 6.19 -16.40
N PRO A 57 21.78 5.17 -16.93
CA PRO A 57 21.23 3.82 -17.13
C PRO A 57 20.80 3.13 -15.82
N ILE A 58 21.20 3.67 -14.66
CA ILE A 58 20.86 3.16 -13.32
C ILE A 58 19.39 3.41 -12.95
N SER A 59 18.73 4.40 -13.56
CA SER A 59 17.33 4.75 -13.25
C SER A 59 16.33 3.69 -13.73
N ALA A 60 16.57 3.07 -14.88
CA ALA A 60 15.75 1.98 -15.42
C ALA A 60 15.92 0.69 -14.59
N SER A 61 17.16 0.34 -14.23
CA SER A 61 17.47 -0.84 -13.40
C SER A 61 16.87 -0.72 -12.00
N ARG A 62 16.93 0.46 -11.39
CA ARG A 62 16.32 0.73 -10.08
C ARG A 62 14.79 0.74 -10.15
N ALA A 63 14.20 1.23 -11.23
CA ALA A 63 12.75 1.13 -11.45
C ALA A 63 12.29 -0.33 -11.61
N GLN A 64 13.10 -1.18 -12.25
CA GLN A 64 12.87 -2.63 -12.33
C GLN A 64 13.07 -3.35 -10.99
N GLU A 65 14.07 -3.00 -10.18
CA GLU A 65 14.23 -3.54 -8.81
C GLU A 65 13.06 -3.14 -7.90
N ILE A 66 12.63 -1.89 -7.98
CA ILE A 66 11.49 -1.38 -7.20
C ILE A 66 10.20 -2.08 -7.66
N ALA A 67 9.96 -2.23 -8.97
CA ALA A 67 8.79 -2.95 -9.49
C ALA A 67 8.81 -4.45 -9.14
N ALA A 68 9.97 -5.11 -9.21
CA ALA A 68 10.14 -6.51 -8.82
C ALA A 68 9.88 -6.72 -7.32
N GLN A 69 10.22 -5.73 -6.48
CA GLN A 69 9.94 -5.77 -5.05
C GLN A 69 8.44 -5.63 -4.72
N TYR A 70 7.65 -4.93 -5.55
CA TYR A 70 6.20 -4.82 -5.40
C TYR A 70 5.41 -5.99 -6.03
N MET A 71 5.99 -6.74 -6.98
CA MET A 71 5.37 -7.91 -7.59
C MET A 71 5.59 -9.22 -6.80
N LYS A 72 6.34 -9.17 -5.70
CA LYS A 72 6.54 -10.35 -4.84
C LYS A 72 5.26 -10.59 -4.05
N VAL A 73 4.29 -11.24 -4.69
CA VAL A 73 3.11 -11.82 -4.03
C VAL A 73 3.65 -12.80 -2.98
N GLU A 74 3.67 -12.34 -1.73
CA GLU A 74 4.45 -13.00 -0.67
C GLU A 74 3.98 -14.43 -0.41
N LYS A 75 2.72 -14.74 -0.71
CA LYS A 75 2.13 -16.08 -0.87
C LYS A 75 0.88 -16.02 -1.76
N PRO A 76 0.65 -16.98 -2.66
CA PRO A 76 -0.60 -17.04 -3.41
C PRO A 76 -1.78 -17.24 -2.44
N LEU A 77 -2.92 -16.61 -2.73
CA LEU A 77 -4.13 -16.71 -1.90
C LEU A 77 -4.52 -18.17 -1.60
N SER A 78 -4.37 -19.06 -2.59
CA SER A 78 -4.65 -20.50 -2.44
C SER A 78 -3.83 -21.15 -1.33
N GLU A 79 -2.55 -20.78 -1.20
CA GLU A 79 -1.68 -21.28 -0.14
C GLU A 79 -2.12 -20.74 1.22
N THR A 80 -2.38 -19.43 1.34
CA THR A 80 -2.86 -18.81 2.58
C THR A 80 -4.20 -19.41 3.04
N VAL A 81 -5.11 -19.69 2.11
CA VAL A 81 -6.41 -20.34 2.42
C VAL A 81 -6.18 -21.79 2.84
N THR A 82 -5.30 -22.52 2.18
CA THR A 82 -4.95 -23.90 2.54
C THR A 82 -4.34 -23.99 3.94
N ASP A 83 -3.39 -23.09 4.25
CA ASP A 83 -2.77 -23.00 5.57
C ASP A 83 -3.81 -22.66 6.65
N SER A 84 -4.71 -21.72 6.35
CA SER A 84 -5.81 -21.35 7.25
C SER A 84 -6.76 -22.52 7.50
N LEU A 85 -7.09 -23.31 6.46
CA LEU A 85 -7.93 -24.50 6.59
C LEU A 85 -7.28 -25.57 7.47
N LYS A 86 -5.98 -25.81 7.30
CA LYS A 86 -5.22 -26.71 8.18
C LYS A 86 -5.29 -26.22 9.63
N LYS A 87 -5.04 -24.92 9.85
CA LYS A 87 -5.09 -24.35 11.20
C LYS A 87 -6.46 -24.53 11.86
N VAL A 88 -7.53 -24.40 11.09
CA VAL A 88 -8.91 -24.54 11.58
C VAL A 88 -9.21 -26.02 11.89
N ASN A 89 -8.66 -26.97 11.14
CA ASN A 89 -8.69 -28.40 11.47
C ASN A 89 -7.92 -28.73 12.76
N ASP A 90 -6.74 -28.15 12.92
CA ASP A 90 -5.94 -28.31 14.14
C ASP A 90 -6.70 -27.79 15.36
N LEU A 91 -7.29 -26.59 15.26
CA LEU A 91 -8.11 -26.01 16.33
C LEU A 91 -9.32 -26.89 16.67
N GLN A 92 -9.95 -27.55 15.69
CA GLN A 92 -11.03 -28.49 15.96
C GLN A 92 -10.54 -29.73 16.72
N THR A 93 -9.39 -30.28 16.33
CA THR A 93 -8.80 -31.45 16.95
C THR A 93 -8.38 -31.15 18.39
N GLU A 94 -7.69 -30.03 18.58
CA GLU A 94 -7.26 -29.50 19.88
C GLU A 94 -8.46 -29.29 20.82
N LYS A 95 -9.53 -28.65 20.32
CA LYS A 95 -10.79 -28.47 21.06
C LYS A 95 -11.40 -29.82 21.46
N ASN A 96 -11.43 -30.82 20.57
CA ASN A 96 -12.00 -32.13 20.88
C ASN A 96 -11.20 -32.87 21.96
N MET A 97 -9.86 -32.80 21.91
CA MET A 97 -9.00 -33.38 22.94
C MET A 97 -9.24 -32.71 24.30
N MET A 98 -9.30 -31.38 24.36
CA MET A 98 -9.59 -30.69 25.62
C MET A 98 -10.98 -31.01 26.18
N ILE A 99 -11.99 -31.20 25.33
CA ILE A 99 -13.32 -31.66 25.78
C ILE A 99 -13.20 -33.03 26.44
N GLU A 100 -12.45 -33.95 25.84
CA GLU A 100 -12.29 -35.31 26.37
C GLU A 100 -11.48 -35.32 27.67
N GLU A 101 -10.39 -34.57 27.74
CA GLU A 101 -9.60 -34.40 28.97
C GLU A 101 -10.43 -33.76 30.07
N PHE A 102 -11.29 -32.80 29.74
CA PHE A 102 -12.15 -32.13 30.69
C PHE A 102 -13.25 -33.06 31.21
N ALA A 103 -13.91 -33.78 30.30
CA ALA A 103 -14.97 -34.75 30.65
C ALA A 103 -14.44 -35.95 31.44
N SER A 104 -13.20 -36.37 31.19
CA SER A 104 -12.53 -37.43 31.95
C SER A 104 -11.96 -36.96 33.29
N GLY A 105 -12.05 -35.67 33.60
CA GLY A 105 -11.52 -35.08 34.83
C GLY A 105 -10.00 -34.96 34.88
N ARG A 106 -9.29 -35.25 33.78
CA ARG A 106 -7.83 -35.08 33.65
C ARG A 106 -7.42 -33.61 33.66
N THR A 107 -8.27 -32.74 33.11
CA THR A 107 -8.13 -31.28 33.24
C THR A 107 -9.40 -30.68 33.83
N GLN A 108 -9.24 -29.68 34.70
CA GLN A 108 -10.36 -28.93 35.28
C GLN A 108 -10.37 -27.47 34.80
N ASN A 109 -9.51 -27.12 33.84
CA ASN A 109 -9.40 -25.76 33.34
C ASN A 109 -10.53 -25.41 32.36
N VAL A 110 -11.71 -25.10 32.91
CA VAL A 110 -12.89 -24.66 32.14
C VAL A 110 -12.59 -23.44 31.26
N HIS A 111 -11.75 -22.52 31.75
CA HIS A 111 -11.48 -21.25 31.07
C HIS A 111 -10.73 -21.47 29.77
N GLU A 112 -9.70 -22.31 29.80
CA GLU A 112 -8.92 -22.68 28.63
C GLU A 112 -9.74 -23.47 27.61
N LEU A 113 -10.58 -24.41 28.08
CA LEU A 113 -11.55 -25.10 27.24
C LEU A 113 -12.51 -24.11 26.56
N MET A 114 -13.09 -23.17 27.30
CA MET A 114 -13.98 -22.15 26.74
C MET A 114 -13.27 -21.29 25.69
N ILE A 115 -12.03 -20.86 25.96
CA ILE A 115 -11.24 -20.09 25.00
C ILE A 115 -11.01 -20.90 23.73
N SER A 116 -10.64 -22.18 23.84
CA SER A 116 -10.42 -23.04 22.67
C SER A 116 -11.71 -23.27 21.87
N LEU A 117 -12.82 -23.56 22.55
CA LEU A 117 -14.15 -23.66 21.94
C LEU A 117 -14.49 -22.40 21.14
N GLN A 118 -14.28 -21.22 21.73
CA GLN A 118 -14.54 -19.93 21.08
C GLN A 118 -13.61 -19.69 19.89
N LYS A 119 -12.31 -19.98 20.03
CA LYS A 119 -11.32 -19.86 18.93
C LYS A 119 -11.71 -20.76 17.76
N ALA A 120 -11.96 -22.04 18.00
CA ALA A 120 -12.34 -23.00 16.97
C ALA A 120 -13.67 -22.60 16.30
N GLY A 121 -14.67 -22.19 17.08
CA GLY A 121 -15.96 -21.75 16.56
C GLY A 121 -15.89 -20.45 15.74
N LEU A 122 -15.08 -19.48 16.16
CA LEU A 122 -14.83 -18.26 15.39
C LEU A 122 -14.09 -18.57 14.09
N ALA A 123 -13.02 -19.37 14.16
CA ALA A 123 -12.21 -19.72 13.00
C ALA A 123 -13.06 -20.46 11.94
N MET A 124 -13.90 -21.43 12.36
CA MET A 124 -14.83 -22.13 11.46
C MET A 124 -15.86 -21.20 10.79
N ARG A 125 -16.39 -20.21 11.53
CA ARG A 125 -17.30 -19.21 10.95
C ARG A 125 -16.60 -18.35 9.91
N MET A 126 -15.38 -17.90 10.19
CA MET A 126 -14.57 -17.12 9.24
C MET A 126 -14.25 -17.94 7.99
N THR A 127 -13.81 -19.20 8.13
CA THR A 127 -13.58 -20.11 7.01
C THR A 127 -14.83 -20.29 6.15
N SER A 128 -15.99 -20.46 6.78
CA SER A 128 -17.27 -20.59 6.07
C SER A 128 -17.62 -19.30 5.29
N ALA A 129 -17.37 -18.13 5.88
CA ALA A 129 -17.58 -16.85 5.20
C ALA A 129 -16.66 -16.70 3.98
N VAL A 130 -15.38 -17.05 4.10
CA VAL A 130 -14.42 -17.04 2.98
C VAL A 130 -14.85 -18.03 1.90
N ARG A 131 -15.19 -19.27 2.26
CA ARG A 131 -15.72 -20.28 1.32
C ARG A 131 -16.92 -19.74 0.55
N ASN A 132 -17.87 -19.14 1.25
CA ASN A 132 -19.07 -18.57 0.61
C ASN A 132 -18.71 -17.44 -0.36
N LYS A 133 -17.75 -16.58 0.00
CA LYS A 133 -17.28 -15.49 -0.87
C LYS A 133 -16.53 -15.98 -2.10
N VAL A 134 -15.70 -17.00 -1.96
CA VAL A 134 -15.02 -17.63 -3.11
C VAL A 134 -16.04 -18.26 -4.06
N MET A 135 -17.02 -18.98 -3.53
CA MET A 135 -18.09 -19.56 -4.35
C MET A 135 -18.97 -18.49 -5.02
N GLN A 136 -19.20 -17.36 -4.34
CA GLN A 136 -19.91 -16.22 -4.90
C GLN A 136 -19.12 -15.60 -6.06
N ALA A 137 -17.83 -15.30 -5.85
CA ALA A 137 -16.96 -14.76 -6.90
C ALA A 137 -16.87 -15.69 -8.12
N TYR A 138 -16.79 -17.01 -7.90
CA TYR A 138 -16.83 -17.99 -8.98
C TYR A 138 -18.14 -17.90 -9.79
N ARG A 139 -19.29 -17.82 -9.12
CA ARG A 139 -20.60 -17.67 -9.78
C ARG A 139 -20.71 -16.35 -10.55
N GLU A 140 -20.25 -15.24 -9.98
CA GLU A 140 -20.26 -13.92 -10.62
C GLU A 140 -19.41 -13.92 -11.90
N LEU A 141 -18.20 -14.49 -11.86
CA LEU A 141 -17.33 -14.63 -13.03
C LEU A 141 -17.95 -15.54 -14.12
N ALA A 142 -18.72 -16.55 -13.73
CA ALA A 142 -19.43 -17.42 -14.68
C ALA A 142 -20.64 -16.71 -15.32
N GLN A 143 -21.29 -15.81 -14.59
CA GLN A 143 -22.45 -15.03 -15.08
C GLN A 143 -22.04 -13.87 -16.00
N MET A 144 -20.86 -13.29 -15.83
CA MET A 144 -20.37 -12.20 -16.69
C MET A 144 -20.04 -12.65 -18.14
N GLN A 145 -20.03 -13.95 -18.44
CA GLN A 145 -19.55 -14.50 -19.73
C GLN A 145 -20.65 -14.77 -20.78
N PHE A 146 -21.83 -14.16 -20.67
CA PHE A 146 -22.90 -14.30 -21.66
C PHE A 146 -23.58 -12.97 -22.00
#